data_AF-A0A523UQJ9-F1
#
_entry.id   AF-A0A523UQJ9-F1
#
_cell.length_a   1.000
_cell.length_b   1.000
_cell.length_c   1.000
_cell.angle_alpha   90.00
_cell.angle_beta   90.00
_cell.angle_gamma   90.00
#
_symmetry.space_group_name_H-M   'P 1'
#
loop_
_entity.id
_entity.type
_entity.pdbx_description
1 polymer ?
#
loop_
_entity_poly.entity_id
_entity_poly.type
_entity_poly.pdbx_seq_one_letter_code
_entity_poly.pdbx_strand_id
1 'polypeptide(L)'
;MGEREGCTRKVLRVNLTHKNSSTQHIDREVFEKFLGGRGVAAKIYFEEIAPEVKPLDEANKLIFMTGPLTGTVVPGSTKFQCATKSPETGIYLCSNAGGDFGPQLKFAGYQGLIIEGRASKPVYVSINDDKVEIKDAAKL
;
A
#
# COMPACT_ATOMS: atom_id res chain seq x y z
N MET A 1 14.08 8.81 21.88
CA MET A 1 12.86 7.98 22.05
C MET A 1 12.76 7.08 20.82
N GLY A 2 13.32 5.88 20.93
CA GLY A 2 13.71 5.02 19.79
C GLY A 2 12.55 4.61 18.89
N GLU A 3 12.89 4.29 17.64
CA GLU A 3 11.98 3.63 16.69
C GLU A 3 11.39 2.40 17.36
N ARG A 4 10.06 2.28 17.38
CA ARG A 4 9.40 1.07 17.86
C ARG A 4 9.75 -0.04 16.88
N GLU A 5 10.53 -1.02 17.33
CA GLU A 5 10.89 -2.22 16.58
C GLU A 5 9.63 -2.80 15.89
N GLY A 6 9.61 -2.78 14.55
CA GLY A 6 8.50 -3.30 13.74
C GLY A 6 7.67 -2.28 12.93
N CYS A 7 7.93 -0.98 13.05
CA CYS A 7 7.21 0.06 12.27
C CYS A 7 8.16 0.92 11.41
N THR A 8 8.27 0.60 10.12
CA THR A 8 9.16 1.36 9.22
C THR A 8 8.59 2.72 8.83
N ARG A 9 7.25 2.87 8.85
CA ARG A 9 6.50 4.06 8.36
C ARG A 9 6.82 4.48 6.92
N LYS A 10 7.65 3.73 6.20
CA LYS A 10 8.05 3.97 4.82
C LYS A 10 7.03 3.33 3.88
N VAL A 11 6.39 4.10 3.03
CA VAL A 11 5.43 3.66 2.04
C VAL A 11 6.10 3.71 0.67
N LEU A 12 6.09 2.58 -0.04
CA LEU A 12 6.51 2.51 -1.43
C LEU A 12 5.37 3.00 -2.32
N ARG A 13 5.65 3.92 -3.23
CA ARG A 13 4.71 4.39 -4.25
C ARG A 13 5.22 3.95 -5.61
N VAL A 14 4.36 3.33 -6.40
CA VAL A 14 4.69 2.87 -7.76
C VAL A 14 3.71 3.51 -8.73
N ASN A 15 4.23 4.35 -9.62
CA ASN A 15 3.44 4.98 -10.66
C ASN A 15 3.59 4.21 -11.97
N LEU A 16 2.50 3.57 -12.41
CA LEU A 16 2.49 2.73 -13.60
C LEU A 16 2.51 3.52 -14.91
N THR A 17 2.00 4.76 -14.89
CA THR A 17 2.00 5.66 -16.06
C THR A 17 3.43 6.12 -16.36
N HIS A 18 4.16 6.57 -15.33
CA HIS A 18 5.54 7.07 -15.46
C HIS A 18 6.62 5.99 -15.29
N LYS A 19 6.20 4.76 -14.95
CA LYS A 19 7.07 3.59 -14.74
C LYS A 19 8.21 3.86 -13.75
N ASN A 20 7.89 4.53 -12.66
CA ASN A 20 8.86 4.84 -11.61
C ASN A 20 8.32 4.43 -10.23
N SER A 21 9.20 4.46 -9.25
CA SER A 21 8.84 4.27 -7.85
C SER A 21 9.53 5.30 -6.97
N SER A 22 8.90 5.62 -5.85
CA SER A 22 9.40 6.54 -4.85
C SER A 22 9.00 6.07 -3.47
N THR A 23 9.56 6.67 -2.43
CA THR A 23 9.21 6.32 -1.05
C THR A 23 8.81 7.57 -0.29
N GLN A 24 7.82 7.42 0.59
CA GLN A 24 7.29 8.48 1.44
C GLN A 24 7.23 7.97 2.86
N HIS A 25 7.55 8.82 3.84
CA HIS A 25 7.34 8.47 5.24
C HIS A 25 5.97 8.96 5.71
N ILE A 26 5.29 8.10 6.48
CA ILE A 26 4.10 8.48 7.24
C ILE A 26 4.57 9.19 8.51
N ASP A 27 4.02 10.38 8.73
CA ASP A 27 4.27 11.14 9.95
C ASP A 27 3.93 10.31 11.18
N ARG A 28 4.76 10.44 12.21
CA ARG A 28 4.61 9.65 13.43
C ARG A 28 3.25 9.88 14.09
N GLU A 29 2.81 11.13 14.15
CA GLU A 29 1.51 11.51 14.73
C GLU A 29 0.34 10.85 14.00
N VAL A 30 0.45 10.76 12.66
CA VAL A 30 -0.54 10.06 11.84
C VAL A 30 -0.56 8.58 12.18
N PHE A 31 0.61 7.95 12.28
CA PHE A 31 0.68 6.54 12.63
C PHE A 31 0.17 6.25 14.04
N GLU A 32 0.45 7.12 15.01
CA GLU A 32 -0.04 7.00 16.39
C GLU A 32 -1.56 7.21 16.48
N LYS A 33 -2.11 8.16 15.72
CA LYS A 33 -3.55 8.46 15.68
C LYS A 33 -4.37 7.39 14.96
N PHE A 34 -3.82 6.80 13.89
CA PHE A 34 -4.56 5.90 13.00
C PHE A 34 -4.09 4.44 13.05
N LEU A 35 -3.06 4.12 13.83
CA LEU A 35 -2.57 2.76 14.13
C LEU A 35 -2.15 1.93 12.92
N GLY A 36 -1.77 2.54 11.80
CA GLY A 36 -1.40 1.81 10.57
C GLY A 36 -2.60 1.15 9.86
N GLY A 37 -2.33 0.13 9.04
CA GLY A 37 -3.35 -0.69 8.38
C GLY A 37 -4.49 0.11 7.74
N ARG A 38 -5.74 -0.22 8.11
CA ARG A 38 -6.94 0.46 7.61
C ARG A 38 -6.98 1.95 7.93
N GLY A 39 -6.55 2.37 9.12
CA GLY A 39 -6.68 3.76 9.55
C GLY A 39 -5.80 4.68 8.71
N VAL A 40 -4.54 4.29 8.53
CA VAL A 40 -3.61 5.04 7.67
C VAL A 40 -4.05 4.96 6.20
N ALA A 41 -4.49 3.80 5.71
CA ALA A 41 -5.00 3.67 4.35
C ALA A 41 -6.23 4.56 4.09
N ALA A 42 -7.15 4.67 5.05
CA ALA A 42 -8.33 5.53 4.97
C ALA A 42 -7.96 7.01 4.95
N LYS A 43 -6.97 7.45 5.74
CA LYS A 43 -6.47 8.82 5.70
C LYS A 43 -5.88 9.16 4.33
N ILE A 44 -5.00 8.30 3.81
CA ILE A 44 -4.39 8.47 2.47
C ILE A 44 -5.47 8.51 1.40
N TYR A 45 -6.45 7.60 1.44
CA TYR A 45 -7.60 7.62 0.53
C TYR A 45 -8.33 8.96 0.58
N PHE A 46 -8.67 9.44 1.78
CA PHE A 46 -9.42 10.67 1.98
C PHE A 46 -8.67 11.92 1.45
N GLU A 47 -7.35 11.94 1.59
CA GLU A 47 -6.52 13.08 1.18
C GLU A 47 -6.15 13.07 -0.30
N GLU A 48 -6.03 11.88 -0.90
CA GLU A 48 -5.42 11.75 -2.23
C GLU A 48 -6.36 11.24 -3.31
N ILE A 49 -7.57 10.77 -2.98
CA ILE A 49 -8.58 10.34 -3.96
C ILE A 49 -9.79 11.26 -3.81
N ALA A 50 -9.90 12.22 -4.72
CA ALA A 50 -10.95 13.22 -4.69
C ALA A 50 -12.35 12.62 -4.92
N PRO A 51 -13.41 13.22 -4.38
CA PRO A 51 -14.79 12.70 -4.49
C PRO A 51 -15.27 12.45 -5.94
N GLU A 52 -14.77 13.24 -6.89
CA GLU A 52 -15.10 13.18 -8.32
C GLU A 52 -14.37 12.08 -9.10
N VAL A 53 -13.26 11.56 -8.56
CA VAL A 53 -12.48 10.47 -9.21
C VAL A 53 -13.39 9.25 -9.36
N LYS A 54 -13.50 8.69 -10.57
CA LYS A 54 -14.27 7.46 -10.77
C LYS A 54 -13.41 6.23 -10.43
N PRO A 55 -14.03 5.10 -10.05
CA PRO A 55 -13.27 3.92 -9.59
C PRO A 55 -12.22 3.39 -10.58
N LEU A 56 -12.45 3.55 -11.88
CA LEU A 56 -11.53 3.07 -12.92
C LEU A 56 -10.64 4.17 -13.50
N ASP A 57 -10.68 5.40 -12.99
CA ASP A 57 -9.80 6.47 -13.47
C ASP A 57 -8.36 6.22 -13.03
N GLU A 58 -7.39 6.72 -13.83
CA GLU A 58 -5.95 6.64 -13.48
C GLU A 58 -5.59 7.40 -12.19
N ALA A 59 -6.46 8.34 -11.78
CA ALA A 59 -6.32 9.09 -10.53
C ALA A 59 -6.72 8.29 -9.28
N ASN A 60 -7.46 7.18 -9.43
CA ASN A 60 -7.72 6.27 -8.32
C ASN A 60 -6.44 5.53 -7.94
N LYS A 61 -6.35 5.06 -6.70
CA LYS A 61 -5.15 4.38 -6.17
C LYS A 61 -5.54 3.07 -5.53
N LEU A 62 -4.65 2.08 -5.63
CA LEU A 62 -4.71 0.87 -4.81
C LEU A 62 -3.72 1.02 -3.66
N ILE A 63 -4.24 1.07 -2.44
CA ILE A 63 -3.47 1.35 -1.22
C ILE A 63 -3.39 0.05 -0.42
N PHE A 64 -2.22 -0.59 -0.45
CA PHE A 64 -1.91 -1.73 0.40
C PHE A 64 -1.19 -1.26 1.65
N MET A 65 -1.71 -1.58 2.84
CA MET A 65 -1.16 -1.09 4.09
C MET A 65 -1.13 -2.19 5.15
N THR A 66 0.02 -2.36 5.80
CA THR A 66 0.19 -3.32 6.89
C THR A 66 -0.10 -2.67 8.24
N GLY A 67 -0.48 -3.50 9.22
CA GLY A 67 -0.63 -3.06 10.60
C GLY A 67 0.71 -2.99 11.34
N PRO A 68 0.73 -2.39 12.53
CA PRO A 68 1.92 -2.31 13.39
C PRO A 68 2.42 -3.70 13.77
N LEU A 69 1.51 -4.64 14.01
CA LEU A 69 1.87 -6.00 14.42
C LEU A 69 2.20 -6.95 13.26
N THR A 70 1.91 -6.57 12.01
CA THR A 70 2.15 -7.47 10.86
C THR A 70 3.63 -7.92 10.83
N GLY A 71 3.92 -9.19 10.55
CA GLY A 71 5.30 -9.69 10.47
C GLY A 71 6.05 -9.77 11.81
N THR A 72 5.35 -9.63 12.94
CA THR A 72 5.95 -9.85 14.28
C THR A 72 5.73 -11.29 14.75
N VAL A 73 6.27 -11.64 15.92
CA VAL A 73 6.07 -12.96 16.55
C VAL A 73 4.64 -13.17 17.08
N VAL A 74 3.78 -12.15 17.04
CA VAL A 74 2.39 -12.26 17.51
C VAL A 74 1.63 -13.28 16.64
N PRO A 75 0.97 -14.30 17.23
CA PRO A 75 0.24 -15.30 16.46
C PRO A 75 -0.80 -14.69 15.51
N GLY A 76 -0.79 -15.12 14.25
CA GLY A 76 -1.73 -14.65 13.23
C GLY A 76 -1.48 -13.23 12.71
N SER A 77 -0.34 -12.61 13.03
CA SER A 77 0.00 -11.25 12.62
C SER A 77 0.48 -11.15 11.16
N THR A 78 -0.34 -11.61 10.22
CA THR A 78 -0.02 -11.64 8.78
C THR A 78 -0.87 -10.69 7.95
N LYS A 79 -1.84 -10.03 8.58
CA LYS A 79 -2.86 -9.27 7.86
C LYS A 79 -2.29 -7.99 7.24
N PHE A 80 -2.79 -7.71 6.05
CA PHE A 80 -2.66 -6.41 5.39
C PHE A 80 -4.04 -5.97 4.87
N GLN A 81 -4.12 -4.70 4.54
CA GLN A 81 -5.33 -4.06 4.06
C GLN A 81 -5.13 -3.59 2.63
N CYS A 82 -6.15 -3.74 1.78
CA CYS A 82 -6.24 -3.07 0.48
C CYS A 82 -7.39 -2.06 0.55
N ALA A 83 -7.12 -0.81 0.22
CA ALA A 83 -8.10 0.26 0.14
C ALA A 83 -8.07 0.96 -1.22
N THR A 84 -9.24 1.34 -1.71
CA THR A 84 -9.42 2.03 -2.99
C THR A 84 -10.85 2.57 -3.10
N LYS A 85 -11.18 3.27 -4.19
CA LYS A 85 -12.58 3.55 -4.55
C LYS A 85 -13.15 2.35 -5.29
N SER A 86 -14.22 1.78 -4.74
CA SER A 86 -14.84 0.54 -5.24
C SER A 86 -15.47 0.73 -6.62
N PRO A 87 -15.19 -0.13 -7.63
CA PRO A 87 -15.91 -0.12 -8.89
C PRO A 87 -17.37 -0.58 -8.75
N GLU A 88 -17.66 -1.44 -7.78
CA GLU A 88 -19.01 -1.95 -7.54
C GLU A 88 -19.90 -0.93 -6.82
N THR A 89 -19.36 -0.32 -5.76
CA THR A 89 -20.17 0.53 -4.86
C THR A 89 -19.91 2.02 -5.02
N GLY A 90 -18.87 2.42 -5.75
CA GLY A 90 -18.50 3.83 -5.95
C GLY A 90 -17.95 4.55 -4.70
N ILE A 91 -17.82 3.85 -3.57
CA ILE A 91 -17.38 4.41 -2.29
C ILE A 91 -16.06 3.78 -1.81
N TYR A 92 -15.60 4.19 -0.63
CA TYR A 92 -14.41 3.62 0.02
C TYR A 92 -14.56 2.10 0.19
N LEU A 93 -13.61 1.36 -0.40
CA LEU A 93 -13.43 -0.07 -0.20
C LEU A 93 -12.30 -0.29 0.82
N CYS A 94 -12.53 -1.22 1.74
CA CYS A 94 -11.46 -1.85 2.51
C CYS A 94 -11.61 -3.37 2.45
N SER A 95 -10.55 -4.06 2.03
CA SER A 95 -10.46 -5.50 1.99
C SER A 95 -9.26 -5.99 2.79
N ASN A 96 -9.43 -7.15 3.45
CA ASN A 96 -8.46 -7.69 4.39
C ASN A 96 -8.00 -9.05 3.90
N ALA A 97 -6.69 -9.21 3.76
CA ALA A 97 -6.08 -10.48 3.40
C ALA A 97 -4.96 -10.82 4.40
N GLY A 98 -4.59 -12.10 4.45
CA GLY A 98 -3.44 -12.59 5.23
C GLY A 98 -2.48 -13.35 4.32
N GLY A 99 -1.66 -14.22 4.93
CA GLY A 99 -0.58 -14.92 4.23
C GLY A 99 0.69 -14.09 4.19
N ASP A 100 1.61 -14.42 3.30
CA ASP A 100 2.98 -13.93 3.39
C ASP A 100 3.19 -12.51 2.85
N PHE A 101 2.26 -11.98 2.04
CA PHE A 101 2.43 -10.66 1.42
C PHE A 101 2.67 -9.53 2.43
N GLY A 102 1.85 -9.45 3.49
CA GLY A 102 1.97 -8.40 4.50
C GLY A 102 3.32 -8.44 5.24
N PRO A 103 3.72 -9.59 5.82
CA PRO A 103 5.05 -9.77 6.41
C PRO A 103 6.19 -9.49 5.45
N GLN A 104 6.17 -10.05 4.23
CA GLN A 104 7.24 -9.88 3.24
C GLN A 104 7.40 -8.42 2.82
N LEU A 105 6.31 -7.66 2.68
CA LEU A 105 6.38 -6.23 2.41
C LEU A 105 7.10 -5.46 3.53
N LYS A 106 6.83 -5.82 4.80
CA LYS A 106 7.53 -5.22 5.95
C LYS A 106 8.98 -5.65 6.05
N PHE A 107 9.30 -6.90 5.74
CA PHE A 107 10.70 -7.37 5.71
C PHE A 107 11.51 -6.70 4.61
N ALA A 108 10.89 -6.39 3.47
CA ALA A 108 11.48 -5.54 2.42
C ALA A 108 11.63 -4.05 2.82
N GLY A 109 11.22 -3.67 4.04
CA GLY A 109 11.39 -2.33 4.59
C GLY A 109 10.18 -1.40 4.44
N TYR A 110 9.03 -1.88 3.94
CA TYR A 110 7.88 -1.02 3.63
C TYR A 110 6.67 -1.30 4.52
N GLN A 111 6.12 -0.24 5.11
CA GLN A 111 4.86 -0.27 5.87
C GLN A 111 3.65 -0.47 4.94
N GLY A 112 3.75 -0.01 3.69
CA GLY A 112 2.69 -0.11 2.70
C GLY A 112 3.20 0.10 1.27
N LEU A 113 2.33 -0.19 0.32
CA LEU A 113 2.53 -0.07 -1.11
C LEU A 113 1.33 0.67 -1.70
N ILE A 114 1.56 1.74 -2.46
CA ILE A 114 0.53 2.46 -3.20
C ILE A 114 0.81 2.30 -4.68
N ILE A 115 -0.17 1.81 -5.43
CA ILE A 115 -0.14 1.74 -6.89
C ILE A 115 -0.95 2.90 -7.44
N GLU A 116 -0.35 3.64 -8.36
CA GLU A 116 -0.91 4.85 -8.98
C GLU A 116 -0.82 4.77 -10.50
N GLY A 117 -1.71 5.50 -11.19
CA GLY A 117 -1.72 5.57 -12.64
C GLY A 117 -2.11 4.24 -13.28
N ARG A 118 -1.76 4.10 -14.56
CA ARG A 118 -2.13 2.94 -15.37
C ARG A 118 -1.00 2.58 -16.33
N ALA A 119 -0.66 1.30 -16.37
CA ALA A 119 0.28 0.78 -17.36
C ALA A 119 -0.42 0.63 -18.73
N SER A 120 0.30 0.93 -19.81
CA SER A 120 -0.23 0.75 -21.18
C SER A 120 -0.30 -0.70 -21.65
N LYS A 121 0.29 -1.63 -20.90
CA LYS A 121 0.29 -3.08 -21.12
C LYS A 121 0.33 -3.81 -19.78
N PRO A 122 -0.01 -5.12 -19.72
CA PRO A 122 0.10 -5.91 -18.51
C PRO A 122 1.53 -5.87 -17.94
N VAL A 123 1.64 -5.56 -16.65
CA VAL A 123 2.90 -5.53 -15.90
C VAL A 123 2.71 -6.13 -14.50
N TYR A 124 3.81 -6.56 -13.88
CA TYR A 124 3.87 -6.88 -12.47
C TYR A 124 4.96 -6.05 -11.78
N VAL A 125 4.77 -5.77 -10.49
CA VAL A 125 5.74 -5.07 -9.66
C VAL A 125 6.53 -6.11 -8.87
N SER A 126 7.86 -6.09 -9.03
CA SER A 126 8.80 -6.92 -8.30
C SER A 126 9.47 -6.06 -7.24
N ILE A 127 9.34 -6.45 -5.97
CA ILE A 127 9.98 -5.78 -4.84
C ILE A 127 10.95 -6.80 -4.23
N ASN A 128 12.24 -6.48 -4.24
CA ASN A 128 13.27 -7.24 -3.54
C ASN A 128 14.10 -6.24 -2.73
N ASP A 129 13.70 -6.07 -1.48
CA ASP A 129 14.19 -4.99 -0.60
C ASP A 129 14.14 -3.64 -1.32
N ASP A 130 15.27 -2.93 -1.43
CA ASP A 130 15.35 -1.63 -2.10
C ASP A 130 15.28 -1.72 -3.64
N LYS A 131 15.34 -2.91 -4.23
CA LYS A 131 15.25 -3.12 -5.68
C LYS A 131 13.77 -3.28 -6.10
N VAL A 132 13.20 -2.19 -6.61
CA VAL A 132 11.82 -2.13 -7.11
C VAL A 132 11.81 -2.03 -8.63
N GLU A 133 11.17 -2.99 -9.29
CA GLU A 133 11.13 -3.10 -10.76
C GLU A 133 9.70 -3.31 -11.27
N ILE A 134 9.32 -2.62 -12.34
CA ILE A 134 8.07 -2.85 -13.07
C ILE A 134 8.40 -3.70 -14.30
N LYS A 135 7.92 -4.94 -14.34
CA LYS A 135 8.28 -5.96 -15.32
C LYS A 135 7.10 -6.32 -16.21
N ASP A 136 7.40 -6.76 -17.43
CA ASP A 136 6.38 -7.19 -18.41
C ASP A 136 5.64 -8.44 -17.89
N ALA A 137 4.31 -8.43 -18.00
CA ALA A 137 3.43 -9.52 -17.58
C ALA A 137 2.53 -10.05 -18.72
N ALA A 138 2.85 -9.80 -19.99
CA ALA A 138 1.97 -10.13 -21.11
C ALA A 138 1.69 -11.63 -21.31
N LYS A 139 2.41 -12.51 -20.60
CA LYS A 139 2.29 -13.98 -20.68
C LYS A 139 1.91 -14.65 -19.35
N LEU A 140 1.56 -13.87 -18.32
CA LEU A 140 0.98 -14.38 -17.07
C LEU A 140 -0.55 -14.42 -17.22
#